data_AF-A0A7S3AC82-F1
#
_entry.id   AF-A0A7S3AC82-F1
#
_cell.length_a   1.000
_cell.length_b   1.000
_cell.length_c   1.000
_cell.angle_alpha   90.00
_cell.angle_beta   90.00
_cell.angle_gamma   90.00
#
_symmetry.space_group_name_H-M   'P 1'
#
loop_
_entity.id
_entity.type
_entity.pdbx_description
1 polymer ?
#
loop_
_entity_poly.entity_id
_entity_poly.type
_entity_poly.pdbx_seq_one_letter_code
_entity_poly.pdbx_strand_id
1 'polypeptide(L)'
;AYICGEETALLESLEGKKGMPRMKPPFPAGAGLYGCPTTVNNVESIAVVPTILRRGAEWFAGFGRANNAGTKLFAISGHVNNPCVVEEAMSISFEELIETHCGGIRGGWDE
;
A
#
# COMPACT_ATOMS: atom_id res chain seq x y z
N ALA A 1 8.94 -13.02 9.07
CA ALA A 1 8.40 -12.44 10.32
C ALA A 1 7.73 -11.11 9.97
N TYR A 2 6.56 -10.79 10.54
CA TYR A 2 5.83 -9.52 10.27
C TYR A 2 6.73 -8.28 10.47
N ILE A 3 7.60 -8.32 11.49
CA ILE A 3 8.55 -7.26 11.80
C ILE A 3 9.51 -6.95 10.64
N CYS A 4 9.87 -7.93 9.81
CA CYS A 4 10.74 -7.73 8.65
C CYS A 4 10.06 -6.95 7.51
N GLY A 5 8.76 -6.66 7.61
CA GLY A 5 8.06 -5.78 6.68
C GLY A 5 8.24 -4.29 6.99
N GLU A 6 8.77 -3.96 8.18
CA GLU A 6 9.18 -2.59 8.51
C GLU A 6 10.46 -2.25 7.75
N GLU A 7 10.54 -1.03 7.21
CA GLU A 7 11.60 -0.60 6.31
C GLU A 7 13.01 -0.93 6.81
N THR A 8 13.35 -0.62 8.07
CA THR A 8 14.70 -0.83 8.60
C THR A 8 14.97 -2.28 8.95
N ALA A 9 13.95 -3.00 9.44
CA ALA A 9 14.05 -4.43 9.72
C ALA A 9 14.19 -5.26 8.44
N LEU A 10 13.58 -4.81 7.32
CA LEU A 10 13.77 -5.41 5.99
C LEU A 10 15.23 -5.31 5.55
N LEU A 11 15.86 -4.16 5.74
CA LEU A 11 17.28 -3.96 5.42
C LEU A 11 18.19 -4.87 6.25
N GLU A 12 17.97 -4.94 7.57
CA GLU A 12 18.73 -5.84 8.46
C GLU A 12 18.56 -7.32 8.07
N SER A 13 17.33 -7.72 7.71
CA SER A 13 17.05 -9.07 7.24
C SER A 13 17.75 -9.38 5.91
N LEU A 14 17.82 -8.41 4.99
CA LEU A 14 18.57 -8.54 3.72
C LEU A 14 20.09 -8.61 3.93
N GLU A 15 20.59 -7.99 4.99
CA GLU A 15 21.99 -8.08 5.40
C GLU A 15 22.33 -9.42 6.11
N GLY A 16 21.37 -10.34 6.22
CA GLY A 16 21.54 -11.63 6.89
C GLY A 16 21.52 -11.56 8.42
N LYS A 17 21.16 -10.41 8.98
CA LYS A 17 21.03 -10.20 10.42
C LYS A 17 19.61 -10.51 10.88
N LYS A 18 19.41 -10.54 12.19
CA LYS A 18 18.07 -10.62 12.78
C LYS A 18 17.29 -9.36 12.38
N GLY A 19 16.08 -9.50 11.84
CA GLY A 19 15.22 -8.40 11.41
C GLY A 19 14.67 -7.56 12.56
N MET A 20 15.56 -6.91 13.32
CA MET A 20 15.23 -5.92 14.34
C MET A 20 15.35 -4.53 13.71
N PRO A 21 14.38 -3.63 13.96
CA PRO A 21 14.46 -2.26 13.44
C PRO A 21 15.73 -1.54 13.91
N ARG A 22 16.31 -0.70 13.05
CA ARG A 22 17.41 0.21 13.43
C ARG A 22 16.85 1.41 14.18
N MET A 23 17.56 1.90 15.20
CA MET A 23 17.23 3.21 15.78
C MET A 23 17.46 4.31 14.74
N LYS A 24 16.45 5.16 14.53
CA LYS A 24 16.57 6.39 13.74
C LYS A 24 17.08 7.49 14.68
N PRO A 25 18.12 8.29 14.34
CA PRO A 25 18.93 8.32 13.11
C PRO A 25 20.11 7.32 13.09
N PRO A 26 20.65 6.96 11.90
CA PRO A 26 20.38 7.54 10.57
C PRO A 26 19.13 6.97 9.87
N PHE A 27 18.52 7.76 8.99
CA PHE A 27 17.44 7.29 8.11
C PHE A 27 18.00 6.48 6.92
N PRO A 28 17.27 5.47 6.41
CA PRO A 28 17.70 4.65 5.27
C PRO A 28 18.12 5.44 4.02
N ALA A 29 17.44 6.56 3.75
CA ALA A 29 17.75 7.45 2.63
C ALA A 29 19.18 8.03 2.69
N GLY A 30 19.78 8.14 3.88
CA GLY A 30 21.16 8.53 4.07
C GLY A 30 22.12 7.35 4.21
N ALA A 31 21.73 6.32 4.97
CA ALA A 31 22.51 5.10 5.16
C ALA A 31 21.58 3.90 5.44
N GLY A 32 21.30 3.12 4.41
CA GLY A 32 20.40 1.98 4.42
C GLY A 32 21.12 0.64 4.22
N LEU A 33 20.78 -0.07 3.14
CA LEU A 33 21.32 -1.40 2.81
C LEU A 33 22.84 -1.33 2.64
N TYR A 34 23.58 -2.13 3.39
CA TYR A 34 25.06 -2.16 3.38
C TYR A 34 25.71 -0.79 3.61
N GLY A 35 25.01 0.11 4.30
CA GLY A 35 25.46 1.49 4.52
C GLY A 35 25.29 2.43 3.33
N CYS A 36 24.69 1.97 2.22
CA CYS A 36 24.41 2.78 1.04
C CYS A 36 23.05 3.48 1.16
N PRO A 37 22.88 4.69 0.59
CA PRO A 37 21.58 5.36 0.47
C PRO A 37 20.53 4.43 -0.13
N THR A 38 19.42 4.18 0.58
CA THR A 38 18.38 3.23 0.17
C THR A 38 16.99 3.77 0.49
N THR A 39 16.06 3.66 -0.44
CA THR A 39 14.64 3.96 -0.23
C THR A 39 13.81 2.71 -0.41
N VAL A 40 13.05 2.30 0.61
CA VAL A 40 12.14 1.16 0.50
C VAL A 40 10.75 1.66 0.15
N ASN A 41 10.18 1.12 -0.92
CA ASN A 41 8.81 1.40 -1.34
C ASN A 41 8.02 0.10 -1.41
N ASN A 42 6.72 0.17 -1.15
CA ASN A 42 5.82 -0.96 -1.36
C ASN A 42 5.75 -1.31 -2.86
N VAL A 43 5.51 -2.58 -3.17
CA VAL A 43 5.39 -3.11 -4.52
C VAL A 43 4.36 -2.32 -5.35
N GLU A 44 3.21 -2.01 -4.79
CA GLU A 44 2.15 -1.28 -5.49
C GLU A 44 2.60 0.12 -5.91
N SER A 45 3.29 0.83 -5.01
CA SER A 45 3.85 2.16 -5.29
C SER A 45 4.88 2.12 -6.43
N ILE A 46 5.66 1.05 -6.54
CA ILE A 46 6.62 0.88 -7.64
C ILE A 46 5.89 0.48 -8.94
N ALA A 47 4.91 -0.44 -8.84
CA ALA A 47 4.21 -1.00 -9.98
C ALA A 47 3.35 0.03 -10.75
N VAL A 48 2.85 1.05 -10.05
CA VAL A 48 2.04 2.12 -10.66
C VAL A 48 2.88 3.16 -11.41
N VAL A 49 4.15 3.35 -11.04
CA VAL A 49 5.04 4.38 -11.64
C VAL A 49 5.12 4.30 -13.17
N PRO A 50 5.37 3.14 -13.81
CA PRO A 50 5.41 3.07 -15.27
C PRO A 50 4.10 3.51 -15.94
N THR A 51 2.95 3.24 -15.33
CA THR A 51 1.65 3.64 -15.88
C THR A 51 1.41 5.14 -15.71
N ILE A 52 1.80 5.72 -14.57
CA ILE A 52 1.79 7.17 -14.36
C ILE A 52 2.66 7.86 -15.41
N LEU A 53 3.88 7.38 -15.64
CA LEU A 53 4.80 7.97 -16.61
C LEU A 53 4.27 7.88 -18.04
N ARG A 54 3.55 6.81 -18.40
CA ARG A 54 2.96 6.64 -19.74
C ARG A 54 1.69 7.46 -19.97
N ARG A 55 0.84 7.60 -18.95
CA ARG A 55 -0.48 8.27 -19.07
C ARG A 55 -0.47 9.72 -18.60
N GLY A 56 0.57 10.13 -17.89
CA GLY A 56 0.71 11.46 -17.29
C GLY A 56 0.32 11.49 -15.81
N ALA A 57 1.01 12.34 -15.05
CA ALA A 57 0.73 12.54 -13.63
C ALA A 57 -0.64 13.17 -13.38
N GLU A 58 -1.09 14.08 -14.25
CA GLU A 58 -2.41 14.72 -14.17
C GLU A 58 -3.55 13.70 -14.31
N TRP A 59 -3.39 12.71 -15.20
CA TRP A 59 -4.36 11.62 -15.33
C TRP A 59 -4.51 10.83 -14.04
N PHE A 60 -3.39 10.44 -13.41
CA PHE A 60 -3.41 9.70 -12.15
C PHE A 60 -3.97 10.56 -11.00
N ALA A 61 -3.60 11.85 -10.96
CA ALA A 61 -4.11 12.80 -9.99
C ALA A 61 -5.59 13.14 -10.17
N GLY A 62 -6.17 12.83 -11.33
CA GLY A 62 -7.60 12.99 -11.63
C GLY A 62 -8.52 12.03 -10.89
N PHE A 63 -7.97 10.96 -10.28
CA PHE A 63 -8.72 10.05 -9.42
C PHE A 63 -8.60 10.49 -7.96
N GLY A 64 -9.70 10.39 -7.20
CA GLY A 64 -9.75 10.65 -5.77
C GLY A 64 -9.92 12.11 -5.40
N ARG A 65 -9.43 12.49 -4.21
CA ARG A 65 -9.60 13.83 -3.63
C ARG A 65 -8.25 14.55 -3.55
N ALA A 66 -8.28 15.86 -3.38
CA ALA A 66 -7.08 16.64 -3.13
C ALA A 66 -6.26 16.04 -1.96
N ASN A 67 -4.95 15.91 -2.14
CA ASN A 67 -4.00 15.25 -1.22
C ASN A 67 -4.18 13.73 -1.03
N ASN A 68 -5.14 13.09 -1.71
CA ASN A 68 -5.34 11.65 -1.69
C ASN A 68 -5.82 11.15 -3.06
N ALA A 69 -4.89 11.14 -4.02
CA ALA A 69 -5.17 10.91 -5.43
C ALA A 69 -4.59 9.60 -5.93
N GLY A 70 -5.17 9.10 -7.03
CA GLY A 70 -4.79 7.85 -7.67
C GLY A 70 -5.75 6.70 -7.44
N THR A 71 -5.38 5.53 -7.95
CA THR A 71 -6.05 4.26 -7.69
C THR A 71 -5.29 3.45 -6.65
N LYS A 72 -5.99 2.53 -6.00
CA LYS A 72 -5.45 1.68 -4.95
C LYS A 72 -6.02 0.27 -5.08
N LEU A 73 -5.18 -0.72 -4.82
CA LEU A 73 -5.60 -2.09 -4.61
C LEU A 73 -6.14 -2.24 -3.19
N PHE A 74 -7.44 -2.53 -3.09
CA PHE A 74 -8.15 -2.86 -1.87
C PHE A 74 -8.28 -4.38 -1.78
N ALA A 75 -7.74 -4.97 -0.71
CA ALA A 75 -7.90 -6.39 -0.41
C ALA A 75 -8.97 -6.56 0.68
N ILE A 76 -10.20 -6.84 0.25
CA ILE A 76 -11.34 -7.04 1.15
C ILE A 76 -11.44 -8.51 1.53
N SER A 77 -11.39 -8.78 2.83
CA SER A 77 -11.60 -10.12 3.40
C SER A 77 -12.47 -10.03 4.65
N GLY A 78 -12.93 -11.18 5.16
CA GLY A 78 -13.80 -11.25 6.33
C GLY A 78 -15.28 -11.43 5.99
N HIS A 79 -16.16 -10.79 6.76
CA HIS A 79 -17.62 -10.97 6.70
C HIS A 79 -18.28 -10.13 5.59
N VAL A 80 -17.84 -10.33 4.36
CA VAL A 80 -18.50 -9.82 3.16
C VAL A 80 -19.03 -10.99 2.33
N ASN A 81 -20.02 -10.74 1.48
CA ASN A 81 -20.60 -11.81 0.68
C ASN A 81 -19.60 -12.35 -0.36
N ASN A 82 -18.80 -11.48 -0.97
CA ASN A 82 -17.79 -11.83 -1.96
C ASN A 82 -16.43 -11.20 -1.63
N PRO A 83 -15.57 -11.86 -0.83
CA PRO A 83 -14.21 -11.41 -0.58
C PRO A 83 -13.40 -11.30 -1.89
N CYS A 84 -12.69 -10.19 -2.09
CA CYS A 84 -11.97 -9.95 -3.34
C CYS A 84 -10.80 -8.97 -3.15
N VAL A 85 -9.91 -8.94 -4.14
CA VAL A 85 -8.96 -7.85 -4.33
C VAL A 85 -9.40 -7.05 -5.55
N VAL A 86 -9.60 -5.75 -5.39
CA VAL A 86 -10.09 -4.87 -6.45
C VAL A 86 -9.24 -3.61 -6.54
N GLU A 87 -9.00 -3.12 -7.76
CA GLU A 87 -8.42 -1.80 -8.00
C GLU A 87 -9.56 -0.79 -8.12
N GLU A 88 -9.54 0.26 -7.29
CA GLU A 88 -10.54 1.32 -7.34
C GLU A 88 -9.92 2.68 -7.01
N ALA A 89 -10.61 3.76 -7.36
CA ALA A 89 -10.19 5.12 -7.04
C ALA A 89 -10.06 5.33 -5.53
N MET A 90 -8.98 6.00 -5.12
CA MET A 90 -8.84 6.47 -3.74
C MET A 90 -9.99 7.42 -3.38
N SER A 91 -10.34 7.48 -2.10
CA SER A 91 -11.46 8.28 -1.58
C SER A 91 -12.87 7.78 -1.94
N ILE A 92 -13.00 6.57 -2.52
CA ILE A 92 -14.26 5.80 -2.46
C ILE A 92 -14.67 5.61 -0.99
N SER A 93 -15.97 5.68 -0.70
CA SER A 93 -16.45 5.43 0.65
C SER A 93 -16.37 3.93 0.99
N PHE A 94 -16.22 3.61 2.27
CA PHE A 94 -16.17 2.20 2.69
C PHE A 94 -17.46 1.45 2.33
N GLU A 95 -18.61 2.08 2.55
CA GLU A 95 -19.92 1.51 2.19
C GLU A 95 -20.00 1.23 0.69
N GLU A 96 -19.69 2.21 -0.15
CA GLU A 96 -19.70 2.07 -1.60
C GLU A 96 -18.73 0.99 -2.09
N LEU A 97 -17.53 0.91 -1.51
CA LEU A 97 -16.56 -0.13 -1.83
C LEU A 97 -17.12 -1.54 -1.57
N ILE A 98 -17.76 -1.74 -0.41
CA ILE A 98 -18.29 -3.04 0.02
C ILE A 98 -19.53 -3.42 -0.78
N GLU A 99 -20.48 -2.50 -0.94
CA GLU A 99 -21.72 -2.74 -1.68
C GLU A 99 -21.43 -3.01 -3.16
N THR A 100 -20.56 -2.21 -3.79
CA THR A 100 -20.29 -2.30 -5.22
C THR A 100 -19.42 -3.51 -5.59
N HIS A 101 -18.35 -3.77 -4.84
CA HIS A 101 -17.35 -4.77 -5.25
C HIS A 101 -17.44 -6.09 -4.48
N CYS A 102 -18.02 -6.08 -3.28
CA CYS A 102 -18.12 -7.28 -2.43
C CYS A 102 -19.56 -7.81 -2.32
N GLY A 103 -20.56 -7.09 -2.87
CA GLY A 103 -21.97 -7.45 -2.79
C GLY A 103 -22.54 -7.34 -1.38
N GLY A 104 -21.99 -6.44 -0.57
CA GLY A 104 -22.46 -6.13 0.78
C GLY A 104 -21.85 -6.95 1.91
N ILE A 105 -22.16 -6.53 3.13
CA ILE A 105 -21.79 -7.24 4.36
C ILE A 105 -22.65 -8.50 4.51
N ARG A 106 -22.02 -9.57 5.00
CA ARG A 106 -22.73 -10.81 5.33
C ARG A 106 -23.66 -10.55 6.52
N GLY A 107 -24.96 -10.63 6.29
CA GLY A 107 -26.00 -10.34 7.32
C GLY A 107 -26.62 -8.94 7.21
N GLY A 108 -26.09 -8.07 6.34
CA GLY A 108 -26.51 -6.67 6.26
C GLY A 108 -25.74 -5.76 7.22
N TRP A 109 -26.05 -4.45 7.20
CA TRP A 109 -25.36 -3.44 8.02
C TRP A 109 -25.92 -3.30 9.43
N ASP A 110 -27.19 -3.67 9.63
CA ASP A 110 -27.97 -3.34 10.83
C ASP A 110 -28.06 -4.48 11.87
N GLU A 111 -27.07 -5.39 11.92
CA GLU A 111 -26.96 -6.39 13.02
C GLU A 111 -26.36 -5.81 14.31
#